data_AF-A0A1B7V746-F1
#
_entry.id   AF-A0A1B7V746-F1
#
_cell.length_a   1.000
_cell.length_b   1.000
_cell.length_c   1.000
_cell.angle_alpha   90.00
_cell.angle_beta   90.00
_cell.angle_gamma   90.00
#
_symmetry.space_group_name_H-M   'P 1'
#
loop_
_entity.id
_entity.type
_entity.pdbx_description
1 polymer ?
#
loop_
_entity_poly.entity_id
_entity_poly.type
_entity_poly.pdbx_seq_one_letter_code
_entity_poly.pdbx_strand_id
1 'polypeptide(L)'
;MVQTHTIKVYNRQTGTSHTLEVPEDRYILHTAEHNGTELPFSCRNGACTTCAVRVLSGEIHQPEAIGLSPDLRRQGYALLCVSYARSDLEVETQDEDECDSLLAESR
;
A
#
# COMPACT_ATOMS: atom_id res chain seq x y z
N MET A 1 0.93 -23.62 -7.50
CA MET A 1 -0.15 -22.93 -6.77
C MET A 1 0.49 -21.70 -6.19
N VAL A 2 -0.04 -20.52 -6.48
CA VAL A 2 0.47 -19.26 -5.93
C VAL A 2 -0.18 -19.08 -4.57
N GLN A 3 0.59 -18.71 -3.54
CA GLN A 3 0.00 -18.46 -2.24
C GLN A 3 -0.81 -17.17 -2.27
N THR A 4 -1.96 -17.20 -1.62
CA THR A 4 -2.82 -16.03 -1.43
C THR A 4 -2.74 -15.57 0.01
N HIS A 5 -2.72 -14.27 0.19
CA HIS A 5 -2.70 -13.61 1.49
C HIS A 5 -3.96 -12.78 1.65
N THR A 6 -4.40 -12.60 2.90
CA THR A 6 -5.53 -11.73 3.23
C THR A 6 -5.03 -10.34 3.56
N ILE A 7 -5.45 -9.34 2.79
CA ILE A 7 -5.05 -7.95 2.93
C ILE A 7 -6.27 -7.16 3.38
N LYS A 8 -6.23 -6.62 4.59
CA LYS A 8 -7.22 -5.65 5.09
C LYS A 8 -6.72 -4.25 4.86
N VAL A 9 -7.46 -3.46 4.10
CA VAL A 9 -7.18 -2.06 3.79
C VAL A 9 -8.22 -1.19 4.48
N TYR A 10 -7.80 -0.39 5.46
CA TYR A 10 -8.65 0.64 6.06
C TYR A 10 -8.50 1.94 5.27
N ASN A 11 -9.58 2.39 4.65
CA ASN A 11 -9.65 3.65 3.93
C ASN A 11 -10.03 4.77 4.89
N ARG A 12 -9.07 5.66 5.21
CA ARG A 12 -9.29 6.81 6.10
C ARG A 12 -10.18 7.89 5.47
N GLN A 13 -10.18 8.03 4.14
CA GLN A 13 -10.99 9.03 3.45
C GLN A 13 -12.48 8.69 3.51
N THR A 14 -12.82 7.41 3.39
CA THR A 14 -14.22 6.93 3.43
C THR A 14 -14.62 6.34 4.78
N GLY A 15 -13.67 6.11 5.69
CA GLY A 15 -13.89 5.44 6.98
C GLY A 15 -14.29 3.97 6.87
N THR A 16 -14.06 3.34 5.72
CA THR A 16 -14.47 1.95 5.43
C THR A 16 -13.27 1.02 5.39
N SER A 17 -13.44 -0.24 5.80
CA SER A 17 -12.41 -1.28 5.65
C SER A 17 -12.79 -2.25 4.53
N HIS A 18 -11.80 -2.61 3.72
CA HIS A 18 -11.93 -3.58 2.64
C HIS A 18 -11.03 -4.77 2.96
N THR A 19 -11.51 -5.98 2.72
CA THR A 19 -10.72 -7.21 2.86
C THR A 19 -10.60 -7.87 1.50
N LEU A 20 -9.37 -8.16 1.09
CA LEU A 20 -9.02 -8.63 -0.24
C LEU A 20 -8.13 -9.87 -0.12
N GLU A 21 -8.39 -10.87 -0.95
CA GLU A 21 -7.47 -12.00 -1.12
C GLU A 21 -6.53 -11.70 -2.29
N VAL A 22 -5.24 -11.56 -2.00
CA VAL A 22 -4.23 -11.16 -2.98
C VAL A 22 -3.20 -12.26 -3.14
N PRO A 23 -2.98 -12.76 -4.37
CA PRO A 23 -1.89 -13.70 -4.63
C PRO A 23 -0.52 -13.01 -4.54
N GLU A 24 0.48 -13.71 -3.99
CA GLU A 24 1.83 -13.18 -3.76
C GLU A 24 2.57 -12.76 -5.04
N ASP A 25 2.11 -13.20 -6.21
CA ASP A 25 2.68 -12.91 -7.54
C ASP A 25 2.02 -11.69 -8.23
N ARG A 26 1.08 -11.02 -7.57
CA ARG A 26 0.30 -9.91 -8.13
C ARG A 26 0.37 -8.68 -7.24
N TYR A 27 0.27 -7.51 -7.86
CA TYR A 27 0.16 -6.25 -7.13
C TYR A 27 -1.16 -6.16 -6.36
N ILE A 28 -1.08 -5.64 -5.15
CA ILE A 28 -2.25 -5.48 -4.25
C ILE A 28 -3.29 -4.56 -4.89
N LEU A 29 -2.88 -3.39 -5.41
CA LEU A 29 -3.81 -2.45 -6.05
C LEU A 29 -4.56 -3.08 -7.22
N HIS A 30 -3.86 -3.79 -8.11
CA HIS A 30 -4.48 -4.43 -9.27
C HIS A 30 -5.51 -5.49 -8.85
N THR A 31 -5.24 -6.20 -7.76
CA THR A 31 -6.20 -7.18 -7.21
C THR A 31 -7.38 -6.49 -6.54
N ALA A 32 -7.16 -5.37 -5.85
CA ALA A 32 -8.22 -4.54 -5.29
C ALA A 32 -9.19 -4.05 -6.37
N GLU A 33 -8.65 -3.48 -7.46
CA GLU A 33 -9.44 -3.02 -8.61
C GLU A 33 -10.26 -4.14 -9.23
N HIS A 34 -9.66 -5.33 -9.40
CA HIS A 34 -10.36 -6.49 -9.96
C HIS A 34 -11.52 -6.99 -9.08
N ASN A 35 -11.39 -6.83 -7.76
CA ASN A 35 -12.45 -7.15 -6.79
C ASN A 35 -13.46 -6.00 -6.62
N GLY A 36 -13.37 -4.92 -7.41
CA GLY A 36 -14.25 -3.76 -7.31
C GLY A 36 -14.01 -2.89 -6.07
N THR A 37 -12.85 -3.00 -5.43
CA THR A 37 -12.45 -2.12 -4.32
C THR A 37 -11.74 -0.90 -4.87
N GLU A 38 -12.34 0.27 -4.69
CA GLU A 38 -11.77 1.54 -5.09
C GLU A 38 -10.80 2.05 -4.02
N LEU A 39 -9.51 2.04 -4.35
CA LEU A 39 -8.44 2.60 -3.54
C LEU A 39 -7.85 3.83 -4.23
N PRO A 40 -7.35 4.82 -3.46
CA PRO A 40 -6.72 5.99 -4.06
C PRO A 40 -5.44 5.59 -4.81
N PHE A 41 -5.35 5.98 -6.08
CA PHE A 41 -4.16 5.81 -6.91
C PHE A 41 -4.03 6.96 -7.94
N SER A 42 -2.81 7.20 -8.42
CA SER A 42 -2.55 8.20 -9.47
C SER A 42 -1.56 7.65 -10.51
N CYS A 43 -0.27 7.63 -10.19
CA CYS A 43 0.82 7.32 -11.13
C CYS A 43 0.99 5.83 -11.48
N ARG A 44 0.57 4.91 -10.59
CA ARG A 44 0.70 3.44 -10.71
C ARG A 44 2.11 2.90 -11.00
N ASN A 45 3.16 3.69 -10.72
CA ASN A 45 4.55 3.34 -11.01
C ASN A 45 5.46 3.45 -9.78
N GLY A 46 4.88 3.61 -8.59
CA GLY A 46 5.64 3.73 -7.34
C GLY A 46 6.35 5.07 -7.14
N ALA A 47 6.08 6.10 -7.96
CA ALA A 47 6.72 7.42 -7.84
C ALA A 47 5.93 8.43 -7.00
N CYS A 48 4.61 8.30 -6.96
CA CYS A 48 3.70 9.18 -6.21
C CYS A 48 3.26 8.56 -4.87
N THR A 49 2.76 9.40 -3.98
CA THR A 49 2.30 9.05 -2.63
C THR A 49 0.78 8.87 -2.52
N THR A 50 0.00 9.05 -3.59
CA THR A 50 -1.47 8.87 -3.59
C THR A 50 -1.94 7.50 -3.13
N CYS A 51 -1.19 6.44 -3.47
CA CYS A 51 -1.49 5.06 -3.07
C CYS A 51 -0.72 4.61 -1.83
N ALA A 52 -0.19 5.57 -1.08
CA ALA A 52 0.55 5.30 0.13
C ALA A 52 -0.38 4.79 1.22
N VAL A 53 0.09 3.74 1.87
CA VAL A 53 -0.53 3.14 3.04
C VAL A 53 0.51 2.97 4.12
N ARG A 54 0.05 2.90 5.35
CA ARG A 54 0.84 2.48 6.49
C ARG A 54 0.51 1.03 6.82
N VAL A 55 1.52 0.19 6.84
CA VAL A 55 1.44 -1.20 7.30
C VAL A 55 1.31 -1.18 8.81
N LEU A 56 0.17 -1.65 9.30
CA LEU A 56 -0.12 -1.84 10.72
C LEU A 56 0.37 -3.21 11.18
N SER A 57 0.26 -4.23 10.31
CA SER A 57 0.66 -5.60 10.59
C SER A 57 1.02 -6.36 9.31
N GLY A 58 1.93 -7.33 9.45
CA GLY A 58 2.38 -8.23 8.39
C GLY A 58 3.59 -7.72 7.60
N GLU A 59 3.90 -8.43 6.52
CA GLU A 59 5.08 -8.22 5.68
C GLU A 59 4.70 -7.97 4.22
N ILE A 60 5.24 -6.87 3.68
CA ILE A 60 5.02 -6.40 2.32
C ILE A 60 6.36 -6.24 1.61
N HIS A 61 6.40 -6.61 0.34
CA HIS A 61 7.58 -6.47 -0.50
C HIS A 61 7.33 -5.43 -1.60
N GLN A 62 8.10 -4.35 -1.59
CA GLN A 62 7.92 -3.18 -2.48
C GLN A 62 9.25 -2.65 -3.04
N PRO A 63 9.95 -3.44 -3.88
CA PRO A 63 11.25 -3.06 -4.42
C PRO A 63 11.14 -1.82 -5.32
N GLU A 64 10.00 -1.65 -5.98
CA GLU A 64 9.73 -0.61 -6.99
C GLU A 64 9.16 0.70 -6.40
N ALA A 65 9.01 0.81 -5.08
CA ALA A 65 8.42 1.98 -4.40
C ALA A 65 9.39 3.18 -4.30
N ILE A 66 9.87 3.69 -5.43
CA ILE A 66 10.89 4.75 -5.50
C ILE A 66 10.48 6.08 -4.85
N GLY A 67 9.17 6.34 -4.72
CA GLY A 67 8.62 7.53 -4.08
C GLY A 67 8.71 7.53 -2.55
N LEU A 68 9.14 6.42 -1.93
CA LEU A 68 9.33 6.32 -0.48
C LEU A 68 10.81 6.26 -0.12
N SER A 69 11.24 7.20 0.72
CA SER A 69 12.54 7.17 1.39
C SER A 69 12.71 5.90 2.25
N PRO A 70 13.94 5.40 2.44
CA PRO A 70 14.19 4.24 3.29
C PRO A 70 13.64 4.38 4.71
N ASP A 71 13.66 5.59 5.27
CA ASP A 71 13.11 5.93 6.59
C ASP A 71 11.60 5.68 6.67
N LEU A 72 10.83 6.14 5.68
CA LEU A 72 9.39 5.90 5.64
C LEU A 72 9.06 4.43 5.47
N ARG A 73 9.81 3.71 4.63
CA ARG A 73 9.65 2.25 4.51
C ARG A 73 9.88 1.56 5.86
N ARG A 74 10.87 2.01 6.66
CA ARG A 74 11.10 1.51 8.03
C ARG A 74 10.00 1.90 9.02
N GLN A 75 9.35 3.04 8.82
CA GLN A 75 8.19 3.45 9.61
C GLN A 75 6.90 2.69 9.22
N GLY A 76 6.99 1.80 8.22
CA GLY A 76 5.88 0.95 7.77
C GLY A 76 5.10 1.55 6.59
N TYR A 77 5.57 2.61 5.95
CA TYR A 77 4.90 3.14 4.75
C TYR A 77 5.15 2.24 3.54
N ALA A 78 4.12 2.03 2.74
CA ALA A 78 4.18 1.26 1.51
C ALA A 78 3.29 1.81 0.40
N LEU A 79 3.62 1.52 -0.86
CA LEU A 79 2.83 1.93 -2.03
C LEU A 79 2.09 0.73 -2.62
N LEU A 80 0.77 0.67 -2.47
CA LEU A 80 -0.02 -0.50 -2.90
C LEU A 80 0.06 -0.80 -4.40
N CYS A 81 0.35 0.23 -5.22
CA CYS A 81 0.44 0.07 -6.67
C CYS A 81 1.59 -0.83 -7.15
N VAL A 82 2.66 -0.94 -6.37
CA VAL A 82 3.89 -1.68 -6.71
C VAL A 82 4.33 -2.60 -5.55
N SER A 83 3.37 -3.03 -4.74
CA SER A 83 3.61 -3.87 -3.58
C SER A 83 3.06 -5.28 -3.76
N TYR A 84 3.83 -6.26 -3.30
CA TYR A 84 3.47 -7.67 -3.20
C TYR A 84 3.27 -8.06 -1.74
N ALA A 85 2.21 -8.79 -1.44
CA ALA A 85 2.00 -9.35 -0.10
C ALA A 85 2.90 -10.57 0.12
N ARG A 86 3.57 -10.64 1.28
CA ARG A 86 4.36 -11.82 1.71
C ARG A 86 3.72 -12.58 2.87
N SER A 87 2.71 -11.99 3.48
CA SER A 87 1.90 -12.54 4.56
C SER A 87 0.55 -11.81 4.60
N ASP A 88 -0.32 -12.21 5.51
CA ASP A 88 -1.55 -11.47 5.77
C ASP A 88 -1.21 -10.05 6.27
N LEU A 89 -1.83 -9.05 5.65
CA LEU A 89 -1.51 -7.65 5.85
C LEU A 89 -2.70 -6.90 6.44
N GLU A 90 -2.41 -6.00 7.37
CA GLU A 90 -3.35 -4.95 7.77
C GLU A 90 -2.70 -3.60 7.45
N VAL A 91 -3.33 -2.83 6.59
CA VAL A 91 -2.82 -1.54 6.12
C VAL A 91 -3.88 -0.45 6.22
N GLU A 92 -3.43 0.79 6.36
CA GLU A 92 -4.28 1.97 6.45
C GLU A 92 -3.86 3.00 5.41
N THR A 93 -4.78 3.49 4.58
CA THR A 93 -4.51 4.56 3.61
C THR A 93 -4.11 5.85 4.31
N GLN A 94 -3.06 6.51 3.84
CA GLN A 94 -2.63 7.80 4.37
C GLN A 94 -2.98 8.92 3.40
N ASP A 95 -3.08 10.13 3.92
CA ASP A 95 -3.30 11.31 3.10
C ASP A 95 -2.01 11.70 2.37
N GLU A 96 -2.14 12.17 1.13
CA GLU A 96 -0.99 12.52 0.28
C GLU A 96 -0.17 13.66 0.92
N ASP A 97 -0.84 14.67 1.48
CA ASP A 97 -0.19 15.82 2.14
C ASP A 97 0.60 15.38 3.38
N GLU A 98 0.12 14.37 4.11
CA GLU A 98 0.81 13.80 5.28
C GLU A 98 2.08 13.06 4.84
N CYS A 99 1.99 12.22 3.80
CA CYS A 99 3.15 11.52 3.25
C CYS A 99 4.22 12.49 2.72
N ASP A 100 3.81 13.54 2.01
CA ASP A 100 4.73 14.55 1.48
C ASP A 100 5.42 15.36 2.59
N SER A 101 4.70 15.68 3.66
CA SER A 101 5.27 16.35 4.83
C SER A 101 6.35 15.48 5.48
N LEU A 102 6.08 14.20 5.67
CA LEU A 102 7.03 13.25 6.26
C LEU A 102 8.25 12.98 5.37
N LEU A 103 8.06 12.99 4.04
CA LEU A 103 9.15 12.91 3.07
C LEU A 103 10.06 14.15 3.16
N ALA A 104 9.49 15.34 3.35
CA ALA A 104 10.23 16.59 3.48
C ALA A 104 11.06 16.65 4.77
N GLU A 105 10.55 16.10 5.88
CA GLU A 105 11.26 16.02 7.16
C GLU A 105 12.37 14.95 7.18
N SER A 106 12.28 13.94 6.32
CA SER A 106 13.24 12.84 6.25
C SER A 106 14.48 13.15 5.39
N ARG A 107 14.66 14.39 4.95
CA ARG A 107 15.70 14.80 3.98
C ARG A 107 16.80 15.67 4.58
#